data_AF-A0ABD2JVD2-F1
#
_entry.id   AF-A0ABD2JVD2-F1
#
_cell.length_a   1.000
_cell.length_b   1.000
_cell.length_c   1.000
_cell.angle_alpha   90.00
_cell.angle_beta   90.00
_cell.angle_gamma   90.00
#
_symmetry.space_group_name_H-M   'P 1'
#
loop_
_entity.id
_entity.type
_entity.pdbx_description
1 polymer ?
#
loop_
_entity_poly.entity_id
_entity_poly.type
_entity_poly.pdbx_seq_one_letter_code
_entity_poly.pdbx_strand_id
1 'polypeptide(L)'
;MIFHLALNLVPLPQHRNAEQLYVLMSHENPLLGRSVPTNFFNISITYRTDSTIFMPYDALSPINAKTMPQQIWSEAEIRERVARKKRLVVQFVSNCGANSGRDWLTAELQKLVEFDVFGSCNNKFCDDKCYQSEQESHFFYAAFENSVCTDYVTEKFWMALRNLIVPIVLSRKVMEEAGIPNGTFIAADDFDNVQELADHLKALQMDKDKYMGYFNWTKTYQKYRSGDGIQPPLCQLCEIAHTQRHKDKFKPYTVQLDTFWDKWQCKKNFVQEEMISENTFPFFAVFFFLLATDLAFGNHVCSICHHAIGYYNYNTLPCGHLFHQQCLAPWFHCNSCPICRTPIHYSSPWPNVLVMLETESSPRLLTTTWSS
;
A
#
# COMPACT_ATOMS: atom_id res chain seq x y z
N MET A 1 -22.44 22.63 0.48
CA MET A 1 -21.18 22.82 -0.27
C MET A 1 -20.36 21.56 -0.18
N ILE A 2 -19.94 21.02 -1.32
CA ILE A 2 -19.16 19.79 -1.41
C ILE A 2 -17.70 20.18 -1.70
N PHE A 3 -16.78 19.68 -0.89
CA PHE A 3 -15.35 19.89 -1.04
C PHE A 3 -14.70 18.60 -1.50
N HIS A 4 -14.11 18.64 -2.69
CA HIS A 4 -13.45 17.49 -3.29
C HIS A 4 -11.94 17.59 -3.08
N LEU A 5 -11.35 16.67 -2.30
CA LEU A 5 -9.95 16.76 -1.89
C LEU A 5 -8.95 16.63 -3.06
N ALA A 6 -9.31 15.93 -4.13
CA ALA A 6 -8.45 15.74 -5.30
C ALA A 6 -8.42 16.95 -6.27
N LEU A 7 -9.37 17.89 -6.13
CA LEU A 7 -9.48 19.05 -7.02
C LEU A 7 -9.06 20.29 -6.24
N ASN A 8 -8.15 21.10 -6.81
CA ASN A 8 -7.60 22.34 -6.22
C ASN A 8 -8.66 23.44 -6.01
N LEU A 9 -9.74 23.18 -5.28
CA LEU A 9 -10.92 24.04 -5.31
C LEU A 9 -11.33 24.48 -3.91
N VAL A 10 -10.98 25.75 -3.66
CA VAL A 10 -11.50 26.69 -2.65
C VAL A 10 -10.91 26.53 -1.23
N PRO A 11 -10.24 27.56 -0.69
CA PRO A 11 -9.84 27.56 0.72
C PRO A 11 -11.08 27.41 1.61
N LEU A 12 -10.99 26.57 2.64
CA LEU A 12 -12.06 26.43 3.61
C LEU A 12 -12.36 27.78 4.25
N PRO A 13 -13.63 28.18 4.43
CA PRO A 13 -13.94 29.41 5.14
C PRO A 13 -13.49 29.28 6.60
N GLN A 14 -13.05 30.40 7.19
CA GLN A 14 -12.56 30.43 8.57
C GLN A 14 -13.61 29.96 9.59
N HIS A 15 -14.89 30.19 9.30
CA HIS A 15 -16.02 29.75 10.11
C HIS A 15 -17.11 29.13 9.22
N ARG A 16 -17.82 28.15 9.77
CA ARG A 16 -18.96 27.52 9.08
C ARG A 16 -20.19 28.41 9.19
N ASN A 17 -20.93 28.53 8.09
CA ASN A 17 -22.31 28.98 8.15
C ASN A 17 -23.19 27.85 8.74
N ALA A 18 -23.94 28.15 9.80
CA ALA A 18 -24.81 27.19 10.48
C ALA A 18 -25.99 26.69 9.63
N GLU A 19 -26.35 27.42 8.57
CA GLU A 19 -27.44 27.06 7.65
C GLU A 19 -26.96 26.24 6.45
N GLN A 20 -25.67 25.89 6.41
CA GLN A 20 -25.04 25.24 5.28
C GLN A 20 -24.38 23.92 5.68
N LEU A 21 -24.61 22.88 4.88
CA LEU A 21 -23.86 21.63 5.01
C LEU A 21 -22.48 21.72 4.36
N TYR A 22 -21.47 21.32 5.12
CA TYR A 22 -20.09 21.16 4.67
C TYR A 22 -19.79 19.68 4.52
N VAL A 23 -19.55 19.25 3.28
CA VAL A 23 -19.36 17.84 2.92
C VAL A 23 -17.93 17.65 2.44
N LEU A 24 -17.18 16.76 3.09
CA LEU A 24 -15.92 16.25 2.57
C LEU A 24 -16.21 15.13 1.59
N MET A 25 -15.60 15.15 0.40
CA MET A 25 -15.65 14.06 -0.56
C MET A 25 -14.24 13.71 -1.02
N SER A 26 -13.82 12.46 -0.82
CA SER A 26 -12.52 11.96 -1.26
C SER A 26 -12.55 10.47 -1.57
N HIS A 27 -12.04 10.10 -2.73
CA HIS A 27 -11.70 8.72 -3.07
C HIS A 27 -10.23 8.39 -2.81
N GLU A 28 -9.41 9.39 -2.50
CA GLU A 28 -8.00 9.22 -2.18
C GLU A 28 -7.79 8.92 -0.70
N ASN A 29 -6.67 8.26 -0.39
CA ASN A 29 -6.23 7.93 0.96
C ASN A 29 -5.67 9.16 1.70
N PRO A 30 -5.67 9.17 3.05
CA PRO A 30 -5.24 10.34 3.83
C PRO A 30 -3.74 10.65 3.71
N LEU A 31 -2.91 9.76 3.14
CA LEU A 31 -1.49 10.04 2.89
C LEU A 31 -1.22 10.86 1.62
N LEU A 32 -2.17 10.87 0.66
CA LEU A 32 -2.03 11.56 -0.62
C LEU A 32 -2.87 12.85 -0.69
N GLY A 33 -3.61 13.17 0.37
CA GLY A 33 -4.41 14.39 0.51
C GLY A 33 -3.68 15.53 1.23
N ARG A 34 -4.25 16.74 1.13
CA ARG A 34 -3.86 17.84 2.02
C ARG A 34 -4.37 17.58 3.44
N SER A 35 -3.68 18.16 4.43
CA SER A 35 -4.20 18.24 5.78
C SER A 35 -5.55 18.95 5.77
N VAL A 36 -6.58 18.26 6.24
CA VAL A 36 -7.92 18.78 6.42
C VAL A 36 -8.21 18.89 7.92
N PRO A 37 -8.91 19.95 8.37
CA PRO A 37 -9.31 20.07 9.75
C PRO A 37 -10.26 18.92 10.12
N THR A 38 -9.93 18.20 11.19
CA THR A 38 -10.69 17.02 11.62
C THR A 38 -12.15 17.36 11.88
N ASN A 39 -12.41 18.46 12.59
CA ASN A 39 -13.71 18.82 13.17
C ASN A 39 -14.48 19.89 12.39
N PHE A 40 -14.33 19.95 11.07
CA PHE A 40 -14.98 20.98 10.24
C PHE A 40 -16.20 20.47 9.45
N PHE A 41 -16.10 19.28 8.86
CA PHE A 41 -17.16 18.80 7.96
C PHE A 41 -18.32 18.19 8.73
N ASN A 42 -19.55 18.34 8.22
CA ASN A 42 -20.74 17.69 8.76
C ASN A 42 -20.91 16.27 8.23
N ILE A 43 -20.42 16.01 7.01
CA ILE A 43 -20.60 14.76 6.29
C ILE A 43 -19.27 14.41 5.63
N SER A 44 -18.86 13.15 5.73
CA SER A 44 -17.74 12.58 4.98
C SER A 44 -18.25 11.56 3.96
N ILE A 45 -17.83 11.71 2.71
CA ILE A 45 -18.08 10.78 1.62
C ILE A 45 -16.73 10.20 1.19
N THR A 46 -16.42 8.98 1.61
CA THR A 46 -15.11 8.37 1.35
C THR A 46 -15.20 6.86 1.11
N TYR A 47 -14.09 6.25 0.71
CA TYR A 47 -13.97 4.79 0.60
C TYR A 47 -13.98 4.05 1.95
N ARG A 48 -13.94 4.76 3.09
CA ARG A 48 -13.99 4.12 4.41
C ARG A 48 -15.41 3.74 4.79
N THR A 49 -15.59 2.53 5.31
CA THR A 49 -16.89 1.99 5.73
C THR A 49 -17.53 2.73 6.91
N ASP A 50 -16.71 3.41 7.72
CA ASP A 50 -17.14 4.25 8.86
C ASP A 50 -17.42 5.72 8.49
N SER A 51 -17.30 6.09 7.21
CA SER A 51 -17.69 7.42 6.74
C SER A 51 -19.20 7.61 6.74
N THR A 52 -19.67 8.87 6.87
CA THR A 52 -21.10 9.21 6.83
C THR A 52 -21.82 8.63 5.61
N ILE A 53 -21.16 8.65 4.44
CA ILE A 53 -21.62 8.02 3.21
C ILE A 53 -20.46 7.21 2.65
N PHE A 54 -20.58 5.88 2.73
CA PHE A 54 -19.61 4.96 2.14
C PHE A 54 -19.66 5.03 0.61
N MET A 55 -18.50 5.28 0.02
CA MET A 55 -18.29 5.40 -1.42
C MET A 55 -17.09 4.52 -1.80
N PRO A 56 -17.29 3.21 -1.98
CA PRO A 56 -16.25 2.32 -2.45
C PRO A 56 -16.01 2.51 -3.95
N TYR A 57 -14.86 2.03 -4.43
CA TYR A 57 -14.56 2.02 -5.86
C TYR A 57 -15.48 1.06 -6.64
N ASP A 58 -15.84 -0.07 -6.04
CA ASP A 58 -16.74 -1.08 -6.60
C ASP A 58 -17.17 -2.08 -5.50
N ALA A 59 -18.04 -3.04 -5.82
CA ALA A 59 -18.47 -4.11 -4.92
C ALA A 59 -18.84 -5.41 -5.65
N LEU A 60 -18.69 -6.54 -4.97
CA LEU A 60 -19.22 -7.82 -5.44
C LEU A 60 -20.74 -7.89 -5.19
N SER A 61 -21.52 -8.12 -6.26
CA SER A 61 -22.98 -8.25 -6.19
C SER A 61 -23.38 -9.73 -6.22
N PRO A 62 -24.04 -10.26 -5.17
CA PRO A 62 -24.46 -11.66 -5.14
C PRO A 62 -25.50 -11.97 -6.20
N ILE A 63 -25.40 -13.16 -6.79
CA ILE A 63 -26.45 -13.72 -7.65
C ILE A 63 -27.70 -13.93 -6.80
N ASN A 64 -28.84 -13.46 -7.29
CA ASN A 64 -30.13 -13.60 -6.62
C ASN A 64 -31.25 -13.88 -7.62
N ALA A 65 -32.49 -14.03 -7.14
CA ALA A 65 -33.65 -14.38 -7.97
C ALA A 65 -33.96 -13.39 -9.11
N LYS A 66 -33.43 -12.16 -9.05
CA LYS A 66 -33.59 -11.12 -10.09
C LYS A 66 -32.41 -11.08 -11.09
N THR A 67 -31.34 -11.82 -10.83
CA THR A 67 -30.16 -11.87 -11.72
C THR A 67 -30.53 -12.60 -13.01
N MET A 68 -30.38 -11.92 -14.15
CA MET A 68 -30.69 -12.52 -15.45
C MET A 68 -29.55 -13.45 -15.92
N PRO A 69 -29.82 -14.49 -16.73
CA PRO A 69 -28.80 -15.46 -17.16
C PRO A 69 -27.54 -14.85 -17.80
N GLN A 70 -27.68 -13.78 -18.59
CA GLN A 70 -26.56 -13.06 -19.21
C GLN A 70 -25.66 -12.31 -18.22
N GLN A 71 -26.11 -12.13 -16.98
CA GLN A 71 -25.32 -11.56 -15.89
C GLN A 71 -24.54 -12.62 -15.12
N ILE A 72 -24.71 -13.90 -15.45
CA ILE A 72 -24.01 -15.00 -14.79
C ILE A 72 -22.81 -15.40 -15.66
N TRP A 73 -21.66 -15.60 -15.04
CA TRP A 73 -20.48 -16.12 -15.73
C TRP A 73 -20.69 -17.57 -16.12
N SER A 74 -20.29 -17.94 -17.33
CA SER A 74 -20.28 -19.35 -17.74
C SER A 74 -18.88 -19.95 -17.58
N GLU A 75 -18.81 -21.22 -17.22
CA GLU A 75 -17.55 -21.98 -17.20
C GLU A 75 -16.83 -21.94 -18.56
N ALA A 76 -17.58 -21.93 -19.67
CA ALA A 76 -17.02 -21.83 -21.02
C ALA A 76 -16.30 -20.49 -21.25
N GLU A 77 -16.91 -19.37 -20.84
CA GLU A 77 -16.32 -18.03 -20.93
C GLU A 77 -15.05 -17.91 -20.08
N ILE A 78 -15.06 -18.48 -18.87
CA ILE A 78 -13.89 -18.49 -17.98
C ILE A 78 -12.76 -19.29 -18.62
N ARG A 79 -13.04 -20.50 -19.11
CA ARG A 79 -12.05 -21.35 -19.80
C ARG A 79 -11.48 -20.67 -21.04
N GLU A 80 -12.31 -20.00 -21.83
CA GLU A 80 -11.86 -19.23 -22.99
C GLU A 80 -10.89 -18.11 -22.58
N ARG A 81 -11.23 -17.35 -21.53
CA ARG A 81 -10.35 -16.29 -21.03
C ARG A 81 -9.03 -16.84 -20.50
N VAL A 82 -9.06 -17.95 -19.77
CA VAL A 82 -7.87 -18.63 -19.23
C VAL A 82 -6.99 -19.15 -20.37
N ALA A 83 -7.58 -19.65 -21.46
CA ALA A 83 -6.84 -20.14 -22.62
C ALA A 83 -6.04 -19.05 -23.34
N ARG A 84 -6.45 -17.78 -23.23
CA ARG A 84 -5.74 -16.63 -23.81
C ARG A 84 -4.50 -16.21 -23.01
N LYS A 85 -4.34 -16.69 -21.77
CA LYS A 85 -3.22 -16.32 -20.91
C LYS A 85 -1.91 -16.94 -21.39
N LYS A 86 -0.88 -16.12 -21.52
CA LYS A 86 0.45 -16.48 -22.04
C LYS A 86 1.57 -15.89 -21.17
N ARG A 87 1.43 -14.63 -20.79
CA ARG A 87 2.44 -13.85 -20.05
C ARG A 87 2.12 -13.85 -18.56
N LEU A 88 3.12 -13.74 -17.69
CA LEU A 88 2.90 -14.00 -16.26
C LEU A 88 2.22 -12.82 -15.53
N VAL A 89 2.93 -11.70 -15.31
CA VAL A 89 2.41 -10.56 -14.52
C VAL A 89 2.41 -9.27 -15.32
N VAL A 90 1.34 -8.48 -15.23
CA VAL A 90 1.29 -7.10 -15.74
C VAL A 90 0.96 -6.09 -14.65
N GLN A 91 1.53 -4.90 -14.77
CA GLN A 91 1.21 -3.74 -13.94
C GLN A 91 1.09 -2.48 -14.79
N PHE A 92 0.04 -1.70 -14.54
CA PHE A 92 -0.11 -0.34 -15.09
C PHE A 92 0.01 0.66 -13.94
N VAL A 93 1.06 1.47 -13.95
CA VAL A 93 1.41 2.35 -12.84
C VAL A 93 2.06 3.65 -13.33
N SER A 94 1.52 4.78 -12.85
CA SER A 94 2.06 6.12 -13.16
C SER A 94 2.34 6.97 -11.91
N ASN A 95 2.02 6.47 -10.71
CA ASN A 95 2.38 7.12 -9.44
C ASN A 95 3.58 6.36 -8.85
N CYS A 96 4.75 6.97 -8.86
CA CYS A 96 6.02 6.37 -8.43
C CYS A 96 6.47 6.97 -7.09
N GLY A 97 7.32 6.28 -6.36
CA GLY A 97 7.69 6.65 -4.99
C GLY A 97 6.53 6.45 -4.01
N ALA A 98 5.75 5.37 -4.20
CA ALA A 98 4.53 5.15 -3.45
C ALA A 98 4.82 4.80 -1.97
N ASN A 99 4.02 5.34 -1.05
CA ASN A 99 4.16 5.13 0.40
C ASN A 99 4.04 3.66 0.82
N SER A 100 3.40 2.80 0.02
CA SER A 100 3.30 1.37 0.30
C SER A 100 4.62 0.60 0.16
N GLY A 101 5.62 1.17 -0.55
CA GLY A 101 6.84 0.47 -0.91
C GLY A 101 6.70 -0.45 -2.13
N ARG A 102 5.56 -0.43 -2.83
CA ARG A 102 5.29 -1.31 -3.99
C ARG A 102 6.34 -1.26 -5.09
N ASP A 103 7.01 -0.12 -5.27
CA ASP A 103 7.95 0.07 -6.37
C ASP A 103 9.17 -0.84 -6.19
N TRP A 104 9.58 -1.07 -4.92
CA TRP A 104 10.62 -2.03 -4.59
C TRP A 104 10.16 -3.46 -4.88
N LEU A 105 8.94 -3.84 -4.44
CA LEU A 105 8.39 -5.17 -4.69
C LEU A 105 8.28 -5.47 -6.20
N THR A 106 7.81 -4.51 -6.99
CA THR A 106 7.79 -4.61 -8.46
C THR A 106 9.20 -4.86 -8.99
N ALA A 107 10.20 -4.07 -8.57
CA ALA A 107 11.57 -4.21 -9.04
C ALA A 107 12.20 -5.57 -8.67
N GLU A 108 11.92 -6.10 -7.49
CA GLU A 108 12.39 -7.43 -7.09
C GLU A 108 11.69 -8.55 -7.88
N LEU A 109 10.37 -8.48 -8.07
CA LEU A 109 9.63 -9.46 -8.86
C LEU A 109 10.08 -9.48 -10.33
N GLN A 110 10.39 -8.32 -10.93
CA GLN A 110 10.92 -8.23 -12.30
C GLN A 110 12.23 -9.01 -12.52
N LYS A 111 13.00 -9.26 -11.44
CA LYS A 111 14.23 -10.08 -11.53
C LYS A 111 13.91 -11.58 -11.54
N LEU A 112 12.77 -11.99 -10.99
CA LEU A 112 12.44 -13.39 -10.72
C LEU A 112 11.45 -13.99 -11.71
N VAL A 113 10.59 -13.16 -12.30
CA VAL A 113 9.49 -13.57 -13.19
C VAL A 113 9.34 -12.65 -14.39
N GLU A 114 8.67 -13.13 -15.44
CA GLU A 114 8.16 -12.27 -16.51
C GLU A 114 7.14 -11.28 -15.93
N PHE A 115 7.51 -10.00 -15.89
CA PHE A 115 6.70 -8.96 -15.29
C PHE A 115 6.77 -7.69 -16.15
N ASP A 116 5.65 -7.38 -16.80
CA ASP A 116 5.49 -6.20 -17.63
C ASP A 116 4.98 -5.01 -16.85
N VAL A 117 5.71 -3.90 -16.91
CA VAL A 117 5.33 -2.63 -16.29
C VAL A 117 5.06 -1.60 -17.37
N PHE A 118 3.87 -1.01 -17.33
CA PHE A 118 3.43 0.06 -18.22
C PHE A 118 3.07 1.32 -17.42
N GLY A 119 3.16 2.48 -18.05
CA GLY A 119 2.89 3.80 -17.48
C GLY A 119 4.15 4.60 -17.18
N SER A 120 3.95 5.74 -16.52
CA SER A 120 4.99 6.76 -16.33
C SER A 120 6.18 6.26 -15.50
N CYS A 121 5.98 5.27 -14.62
CA CYS A 121 7.08 4.73 -13.81
C CYS A 121 8.05 3.84 -14.60
N ASN A 122 7.72 3.48 -15.84
CA ASN A 122 8.59 2.68 -16.71
C ASN A 122 8.74 3.28 -18.13
N ASN A 123 8.23 4.49 -18.38
CA ASN A 123 8.21 5.14 -19.71
C ASN A 123 7.69 4.25 -20.85
N LYS A 124 6.82 3.28 -20.54
CA LYS A 124 6.23 2.33 -21.49
C LYS A 124 4.72 2.57 -21.53
N PHE A 125 4.26 3.33 -22.51
CA PHE A 125 2.84 3.72 -22.61
C PHE A 125 2.05 2.73 -23.48
N CYS A 126 0.74 2.71 -23.27
CA CYS A 126 -0.18 1.74 -23.85
C CYS A 126 -1.44 2.52 -24.24
N ASP A 127 -1.89 2.37 -25.49
CA ASP A 127 -3.22 2.84 -25.90
C ASP A 127 -4.31 1.86 -25.41
N ASP A 128 -5.58 2.17 -25.63
CA ASP A 128 -6.69 1.33 -25.14
C ASP A 128 -6.62 -0.13 -25.66
N LYS A 129 -6.17 -0.32 -26.90
CA LYS A 129 -6.04 -1.66 -27.52
C LYS A 129 -4.90 -2.45 -26.89
N CYS A 130 -3.75 -1.82 -26.72
CA CYS A 130 -2.63 -2.37 -25.98
C CYS A 130 -3.08 -2.74 -24.56
N TYR A 131 -3.79 -1.85 -23.87
CA TYR A 131 -4.20 -2.04 -22.49
C TYR A 131 -5.05 -3.29 -22.34
N GLN A 132 -6.08 -3.40 -23.18
CA GLN A 132 -6.94 -4.57 -23.23
C GLN A 132 -6.17 -5.84 -23.59
N SER A 133 -5.31 -5.78 -24.61
CA SER A 133 -4.54 -6.94 -25.08
C SER A 133 -3.61 -7.49 -23.99
N GLU A 134 -2.86 -6.62 -23.32
CA GLU A 134 -1.94 -7.00 -22.26
C GLU A 134 -2.71 -7.58 -21.06
N GLN A 135 -3.82 -6.96 -20.64
CA GLN A 135 -4.69 -7.52 -19.61
C GLN A 135 -5.22 -8.91 -19.97
N GLU A 136 -5.71 -9.09 -21.19
CA GLU A 136 -6.25 -10.37 -21.66
C GLU A 136 -5.16 -11.45 -21.75
N SER A 137 -3.91 -11.11 -22.04
CA SER A 137 -2.82 -12.07 -22.19
C SER A 137 -2.10 -12.46 -20.90
N HIS A 138 -2.31 -11.74 -19.79
CA HIS A 138 -1.60 -12.01 -18.52
C HIS A 138 -2.41 -12.84 -17.53
N PHE A 139 -1.73 -13.77 -16.85
CA PHE A 139 -2.31 -14.55 -15.74
C PHE A 139 -2.61 -13.66 -14.54
N PHE A 140 -1.70 -12.75 -14.21
CA PHE A 140 -1.79 -11.94 -13.01
C PHE A 140 -1.75 -10.45 -13.32
N TYR A 141 -2.50 -9.69 -12.52
CA TYR A 141 -2.45 -8.24 -12.50
C TYR A 141 -1.91 -7.79 -11.14
N ALA A 142 -0.79 -7.05 -11.12
CA ALA A 142 -0.26 -6.50 -9.88
C ALA A 142 -1.09 -5.28 -9.43
N ALA A 143 -2.11 -5.54 -8.63
CA ALA A 143 -3.03 -4.55 -8.05
C ALA A 143 -2.44 -3.90 -6.79
N PHE A 144 -1.19 -3.44 -6.88
CA PHE A 144 -0.48 -2.85 -5.75
C PHE A 144 -0.95 -1.42 -5.50
N GLU A 145 -1.58 -1.18 -4.35
CA GLU A 145 -2.00 0.16 -3.96
C GLU A 145 -0.82 1.07 -3.59
N ASN A 146 -1.04 2.37 -3.74
CA ASN A 146 -0.01 3.37 -3.45
C ASN A 146 0.24 3.56 -1.94
N SER A 147 -0.69 3.08 -1.10
CA SER A 147 -0.65 3.05 0.35
C SER A 147 -1.47 1.85 0.82
N VAL A 148 -1.08 1.20 1.92
CA VAL A 148 -1.86 0.12 2.53
C VAL A 148 -2.70 0.71 3.65
N CYS A 149 -3.99 0.91 3.41
CA CYS A 149 -4.92 1.50 4.37
C CYS A 149 -6.17 0.62 4.51
N THR A 150 -6.78 0.60 5.69
CA THR A 150 -8.07 -0.07 5.91
C THR A 150 -9.11 0.42 4.89
N ASP A 151 -9.86 -0.52 4.32
CA ASP A 151 -10.88 -0.36 3.26
C ASP A 151 -10.38 0.19 1.90
N TYR A 152 -9.09 0.48 1.73
CA TYR A 152 -8.58 1.11 0.51
C TYR A 152 -8.32 0.09 -0.60
N VAL A 153 -9.40 -0.32 -1.28
CA VAL A 153 -9.39 -1.21 -2.44
C VAL A 153 -9.87 -0.45 -3.67
N THR A 154 -8.97 -0.15 -4.60
CA THR A 154 -9.25 0.80 -5.71
C THR A 154 -9.56 0.12 -7.03
N GLU A 155 -9.66 0.92 -8.10
CA GLU A 155 -9.88 0.44 -9.47
C GLU A 155 -8.89 -0.64 -9.91
N LYS A 156 -7.66 -0.65 -9.35
CA LYS A 156 -6.62 -1.64 -9.70
C LYS A 156 -7.08 -3.07 -9.44
N PHE A 157 -7.57 -3.33 -8.23
CA PHE A 157 -8.09 -4.65 -7.86
C PHE A 157 -9.34 -4.98 -8.66
N TRP A 158 -10.31 -4.06 -8.68
CA TRP A 158 -11.62 -4.30 -9.27
C TRP A 158 -11.54 -4.55 -10.77
N MET A 159 -10.71 -3.79 -11.47
CA MET A 159 -10.49 -3.96 -12.91
C MET A 159 -9.86 -5.32 -13.24
N ALA A 160 -8.90 -5.81 -12.44
CA ALA A 160 -8.35 -7.15 -12.63
C ALA A 160 -9.44 -8.21 -12.48
N LEU A 161 -10.22 -8.12 -11.40
CA LEU A 161 -11.31 -9.04 -11.11
C LEU A 161 -12.38 -9.04 -12.21
N ARG A 162 -12.79 -7.86 -12.71
CA ARG A 162 -13.80 -7.71 -13.78
C ARG A 162 -13.31 -8.25 -15.13
N ASN A 163 -12.00 -8.29 -15.34
CA ASN A 163 -11.39 -8.86 -16.55
C ASN A 163 -11.01 -10.34 -16.43
N LEU A 164 -11.46 -11.02 -15.36
CA LEU A 164 -11.11 -12.43 -15.08
C LEU A 164 -9.58 -12.63 -15.11
N ILE A 165 -8.87 -11.75 -14.40
CA ILE A 165 -7.44 -11.83 -14.13
C ILE A 165 -7.29 -11.95 -12.63
N VAL A 166 -6.37 -12.79 -12.15
CA VAL A 166 -6.13 -12.94 -10.72
C VAL A 166 -5.31 -11.74 -10.22
N PRO A 167 -5.86 -10.87 -9.35
CA PRO A 167 -5.11 -9.76 -8.78
C PRO A 167 -4.10 -10.25 -7.75
N ILE A 168 -2.89 -9.67 -7.80
CA ILE A 168 -1.91 -9.74 -6.73
C ILE A 168 -2.01 -8.43 -5.94
N VAL A 169 -2.33 -8.51 -4.65
CA VAL A 169 -2.50 -7.37 -3.75
C VAL A 169 -1.36 -7.33 -2.74
N LEU A 170 -1.20 -6.20 -2.04
CA LEU A 170 -0.16 -6.07 -1.02
C LEU A 170 -0.54 -6.76 0.30
N SER A 171 -1.79 -6.59 0.77
CA SER A 171 -2.18 -7.07 2.10
C SER A 171 -3.46 -7.89 2.11
N ARG A 172 -3.40 -9.10 2.67
CA ARG A 172 -4.56 -9.97 2.92
C ARG A 172 -5.58 -9.30 3.84
N LYS A 173 -5.11 -8.74 4.96
CA LYS A 173 -5.96 -8.15 5.98
C LYS A 173 -6.88 -7.05 5.42
N VAL A 174 -6.34 -6.17 4.57
CA VAL A 174 -7.14 -5.10 3.94
C VAL A 174 -8.27 -5.67 3.08
N MET A 175 -8.02 -6.77 2.36
CA MET A 175 -9.04 -7.41 1.52
C MET A 175 -10.10 -8.11 2.35
N GLU A 176 -9.71 -8.79 3.43
CA GLU A 176 -10.63 -9.45 4.36
C GLU A 176 -11.55 -8.45 5.07
N GLU A 177 -10.98 -7.34 5.56
CA GLU A 177 -11.74 -6.24 6.17
C GLU A 177 -12.72 -5.60 5.18
N ALA A 178 -12.35 -5.52 3.90
CA ALA A 178 -13.23 -5.07 2.82
C ALA A 178 -14.30 -6.12 2.41
N GLY A 179 -14.33 -7.29 3.04
CA GLY A 179 -15.31 -8.35 2.75
C GLY A 179 -15.04 -9.11 1.44
N ILE A 180 -13.81 -9.08 0.94
CA ILE A 180 -13.43 -9.73 -0.31
C ILE A 180 -13.03 -11.20 -0.03
N PRO A 181 -13.59 -12.20 -0.75
CA PRO A 181 -13.29 -13.59 -0.44
C PRO A 181 -11.83 -13.98 -0.74
N ASN A 182 -11.21 -14.72 0.18
CA ASN A 182 -9.79 -15.11 0.14
C ASN A 182 -9.35 -15.91 -1.10
N GLY A 183 -10.28 -16.56 -1.80
CA GLY A 183 -10.01 -17.29 -3.04
C GLY A 183 -10.07 -16.43 -4.31
N THR A 184 -10.09 -15.10 -4.21
CA THR A 184 -10.22 -14.19 -5.37
C THR A 184 -8.94 -13.43 -5.72
N PHE A 185 -7.93 -13.47 -4.85
CA PHE A 185 -6.68 -12.73 -4.98
C PHE A 185 -5.52 -13.52 -4.39
N ILE A 186 -4.30 -13.08 -4.71
CA ILE A 186 -3.06 -13.51 -4.06
C ILE A 186 -2.54 -12.31 -3.27
N ALA A 187 -2.31 -12.46 -1.96
CA ALA A 187 -1.72 -11.38 -1.18
C ALA A 187 -0.21 -11.58 -1.06
N ALA A 188 0.55 -10.52 -1.28
CA ALA A 188 2.00 -10.56 -1.24
C ALA A 188 2.52 -10.84 0.18
N ASP A 189 1.80 -10.37 1.21
CA ASP A 189 2.10 -10.62 2.63
C ASP A 189 1.74 -12.04 3.11
N ASP A 190 1.28 -12.93 2.24
CA ASP A 190 1.11 -14.36 2.55
C ASP A 190 2.42 -15.16 2.43
N PHE A 191 3.50 -14.55 1.92
CA PHE A 191 4.74 -15.23 1.59
C PHE A 191 5.89 -14.67 2.42
N ASP A 192 6.76 -15.56 2.92
CA ASP A 192 7.90 -15.19 3.76
C ASP A 192 8.91 -14.29 3.02
N ASN A 193 8.94 -14.37 1.68
CA ASN A 193 9.83 -13.58 0.84
C ASN A 193 9.33 -13.48 -0.62
N VAL A 194 9.96 -12.58 -1.39
CA VAL A 194 9.61 -12.32 -2.79
C VAL A 194 9.85 -13.55 -3.70
N GLN A 195 10.79 -14.43 -3.35
CA GLN A 195 11.08 -15.64 -4.11
C GLN A 195 9.93 -16.64 -4.03
N GLU A 196 9.35 -16.84 -2.85
CA GLU A 196 8.19 -17.73 -2.68
C GLU A 196 6.95 -17.21 -3.40
N LEU A 197 6.70 -15.89 -3.36
CA LEU A 197 5.65 -15.29 -4.18
C LEU A 197 5.90 -15.56 -5.67
N ALA A 198 7.13 -15.34 -6.15
CA ALA A 198 7.49 -15.58 -7.54
C ALA A 198 7.30 -17.06 -7.96
N ASP A 199 7.69 -18.00 -7.10
CA ASP A 199 7.58 -19.43 -7.36
C ASP A 199 6.12 -19.91 -7.34
N HIS A 200 5.28 -19.36 -6.45
CA HIS A 200 3.84 -19.60 -6.45
C HIS A 200 3.19 -19.14 -7.76
N LEU A 201 3.55 -17.94 -8.26
CA LEU A 201 3.02 -17.44 -9.53
C LEU A 201 3.42 -18.33 -10.71
N LYS A 202 4.68 -18.78 -10.77
CA LYS A 202 5.15 -19.73 -11.80
C LYS A 202 4.43 -21.07 -11.71
N ALA A 203 4.22 -21.59 -10.50
CA ALA A 203 3.51 -22.85 -10.30
C ALA A 203 2.06 -22.78 -10.83
N LEU A 204 1.35 -21.67 -10.57
CA LEU A 204 0.01 -21.44 -11.09
C LEU A 204 -0.05 -21.27 -12.61
N GLN A 205 1.00 -20.70 -13.24
CA GLN A 205 1.08 -20.63 -14.71
C GLN A 205 1.12 -22.04 -15.34
N MET A 206 1.77 -22.98 -14.67
CA MET A 206 1.91 -24.38 -15.12
C MET A 206 0.67 -25.23 -14.79
N ASP A 207 -0.07 -24.88 -13.75
CA ASP A 207 -1.27 -25.59 -13.29
C ASP A 207 -2.53 -24.74 -13.52
N LYS A 208 -3.08 -24.85 -14.73
CA LYS A 208 -4.28 -24.10 -15.13
C LYS A 208 -5.51 -24.44 -14.30
N ASP A 209 -5.61 -25.64 -13.74
CA ASP A 209 -6.74 -26.03 -12.91
C ASP A 209 -6.70 -25.31 -11.55
N LYS A 210 -5.52 -25.22 -10.92
CA LYS A 210 -5.34 -24.40 -9.72
C LYS A 210 -5.58 -22.92 -10.01
N TYR A 211 -5.07 -22.40 -11.13
CA TYR A 211 -5.32 -21.01 -11.54
C TYR A 211 -6.82 -20.75 -11.74
N MET A 212 -7.56 -21.66 -12.40
CA MET A 212 -9.02 -21.55 -12.56
C MET A 212 -9.76 -21.55 -11.22
N GLY A 213 -9.21 -22.17 -10.17
CA GLY A 213 -9.77 -22.15 -8.83
C GLY A 213 -10.00 -20.74 -8.28
N TYR A 214 -9.18 -19.76 -8.69
CA TYR A 214 -9.34 -18.35 -8.30
C TYR A 214 -10.57 -17.66 -8.91
N PHE A 215 -11.28 -18.32 -9.84
CA PHE A 215 -12.54 -17.82 -10.41
C PHE A 215 -13.79 -18.47 -9.82
N ASN A 216 -13.66 -19.27 -8.75
CA ASN A 216 -14.82 -19.89 -8.10
C ASN A 216 -15.84 -18.88 -7.56
N TRP A 217 -15.42 -17.65 -7.24
CA TRP A 217 -16.32 -16.56 -6.84
C TRP A 217 -17.36 -16.22 -7.91
N THR A 218 -17.08 -16.48 -9.19
CA THR A 218 -18.01 -16.21 -10.30
C THR A 218 -19.30 -17.04 -10.23
N LYS A 219 -19.30 -18.11 -9.43
CA LYS A 219 -20.48 -18.94 -9.12
C LYS A 219 -21.40 -18.31 -8.09
N THR A 220 -20.91 -17.34 -7.32
CA THR A 220 -21.63 -16.67 -6.23
C THR A 220 -22.01 -15.24 -6.59
N TYR A 221 -21.22 -14.57 -7.43
CA TYR A 221 -21.38 -13.17 -7.78
C TYR A 221 -21.64 -12.96 -9.27
N GLN A 222 -22.52 -12.01 -9.58
CA GLN A 222 -22.89 -11.67 -10.95
C GLN A 222 -21.79 -10.82 -11.63
N LYS A 223 -21.82 -10.81 -12.97
CA LYS A 223 -21.04 -9.90 -13.81
C LYS A 223 -21.30 -8.46 -13.40
N TYR A 224 -20.24 -7.65 -13.39
CA TYR A 224 -20.34 -6.24 -13.10
C TYR A 224 -21.26 -5.53 -14.09
N ARG A 225 -22.13 -4.67 -13.57
CA ARG A 225 -22.74 -3.58 -14.33
C ARG A 225 -22.49 -2.29 -13.61
N SER A 226 -22.16 -1.26 -14.37
CA SER A 226 -22.02 0.09 -13.83
C SER A 226 -23.28 0.48 -13.08
N GLY A 227 -23.16 0.73 -11.77
CA GLY A 227 -24.27 1.11 -10.90
C GLY A 227 -25.00 -0.04 -10.18
N ASP A 228 -24.54 -1.30 -10.30
CA ASP A 228 -25.11 -2.41 -9.52
C ASP A 228 -24.79 -2.25 -8.02
N GLY A 229 -25.81 -2.39 -7.17
CA GLY A 229 -25.66 -2.64 -5.73
C GLY A 229 -25.24 -1.46 -4.84
N ILE A 230 -24.87 -0.31 -5.40
CA ILE A 230 -24.43 0.87 -4.64
C ILE A 230 -25.35 2.06 -4.98
N GLN A 231 -26.12 2.54 -3.99
CA GLN A 231 -26.85 3.80 -4.15
C GLN A 231 -25.84 4.92 -4.39
N PRO A 232 -25.97 5.73 -5.46
CA PRO A 232 -25.02 6.78 -5.75
C PRO A 232 -24.82 7.68 -4.51
N PRO A 233 -23.57 7.91 -4.06
CA PRO A 233 -23.29 8.68 -2.85
C PRO A 233 -23.94 10.06 -2.84
N LEU A 234 -24.08 10.68 -4.01
CA LEU A 234 -24.76 11.96 -4.18
C LEU A 234 -26.28 11.88 -3.99
N CYS A 235 -26.92 10.73 -4.29
CA CYS A 235 -28.32 10.50 -3.98
C CYS A 235 -28.54 10.35 -2.47
N GLN A 236 -27.65 9.62 -1.77
CA GLN A 236 -27.68 9.53 -0.30
C GLN A 236 -27.48 10.91 0.34
N LEU A 237 -26.54 11.70 -0.19
CA LEU A 237 -26.32 13.07 0.25
C LEU A 237 -27.58 13.94 0.04
N CYS A 238 -28.25 13.80 -1.10
CA CYS A 238 -29.48 14.51 -1.42
C CYS A 238 -30.58 14.18 -0.39
N GLU A 239 -30.76 12.90 -0.07
CA GLU A 239 -31.72 12.45 0.95
C GLU A 239 -31.41 13.03 2.34
N ILE A 240 -30.14 13.03 2.75
CA ILE A 240 -29.69 13.67 3.99
C ILE A 240 -30.00 15.18 3.98
N ALA A 241 -29.69 15.86 2.87
CA ALA A 241 -29.93 17.31 2.76
C ALA A 241 -31.41 17.66 2.83
N HIS A 242 -32.28 16.91 2.16
CA HIS A 242 -33.73 17.09 2.25
C HIS A 242 -34.25 16.82 3.67
N THR A 243 -33.81 15.73 4.29
CA THR A 243 -34.24 15.37 5.66
C THR A 243 -33.85 16.44 6.68
N GLN A 244 -32.66 17.04 6.54
CA GLN A 244 -32.20 18.09 7.45
C GLN A 244 -32.92 19.42 7.24
N ARG A 245 -33.25 19.77 5.99
CA ARG A 245 -34.07 20.95 5.68
C ARG A 245 -35.44 20.90 6.38
N HIS A 246 -36.04 19.72 6.52
CA HIS A 246 -37.35 19.55 7.15
C HIS A 246 -37.31 19.55 8.69
N LYS A 247 -36.15 19.53 9.33
CA LYS A 247 -36.01 19.44 10.80
C LYS A 247 -35.65 20.78 11.47
N ASP A 248 -35.55 21.88 10.73
CA ASP A 248 -35.18 23.25 11.17
C ASP A 248 -33.93 23.34 12.08
N LYS A 249 -33.13 22.27 12.18
CA LYS A 249 -31.93 22.16 13.00
C LYS A 249 -30.90 21.33 12.26
N PHE A 250 -29.93 22.02 11.63
CA PHE A 250 -28.68 21.38 11.25
C PHE A 250 -28.01 20.85 12.53
N LYS A 251 -27.73 19.55 12.57
CA LYS A 251 -27.04 18.96 13.71
C LYS A 251 -25.66 19.64 13.85
N PRO A 252 -25.28 20.13 15.05
CA PRO A 252 -24.01 20.82 15.25
C PRO A 252 -22.79 19.91 15.10
N TYR A 253 -23.01 18.58 15.13
CA TYR A 253 -21.96 17.58 15.09
C TYR A 253 -21.13 17.68 13.81
N THR A 254 -19.82 17.62 14.02
CA THR A 254 -18.82 17.49 12.97
C THR A 254 -18.29 16.07 12.98
N VAL A 255 -17.99 15.58 11.79
CA VAL A 255 -17.18 14.37 11.61
C VAL A 255 -15.85 14.60 12.31
N GLN A 256 -15.31 13.58 12.97
CA GLN A 256 -13.95 13.58 13.49
C GLN A 256 -13.10 12.74 12.53
N LEU A 257 -12.50 13.38 11.53
CA LEU A 257 -11.73 12.66 10.50
C LEU A 257 -10.51 11.95 11.08
N ASP A 258 -9.92 12.46 12.15
CA ASP A 258 -8.75 11.87 12.82
C ASP A 258 -9.03 10.50 13.45
N THR A 259 -10.30 10.17 13.72
CA THR A 259 -10.65 8.87 14.33
C THR A 259 -10.69 7.71 13.32
N PHE A 260 -10.82 8.00 12.02
CA PHE A 260 -10.99 6.95 11.00
C PHE A 260 -10.29 7.21 9.66
N TRP A 261 -10.03 8.47 9.32
CA TRP A 261 -9.42 8.88 8.07
C TRP A 261 -8.15 9.72 8.36
N ASP A 262 -7.28 9.17 9.20
CA ASP A 262 -5.96 9.72 9.53
C ASP A 262 -4.83 8.87 8.95
N LYS A 263 -3.64 9.47 8.84
CA LYS A 263 -2.41 8.83 8.35
C LYS A 263 -2.05 7.54 9.08
N TRP A 264 -2.39 7.41 10.37
CA TRP A 264 -2.10 6.20 11.17
C TRP A 264 -2.91 4.98 10.76
N GLN A 265 -4.01 5.19 10.03
CA GLN A 265 -4.82 4.12 9.45
C GLN A 265 -4.18 3.54 8.17
N CYS A 266 -3.04 4.09 7.75
CA CYS A 266 -2.28 3.66 6.60
C CYS A 266 -0.87 3.23 7.04
N LYS A 267 -0.45 2.02 6.64
CA LYS A 267 0.92 1.56 6.82
C LYS A 267 1.80 2.17 5.72
N LYS A 268 2.80 2.97 6.13
CA LYS A 268 3.90 3.42 5.27
C LYS A 268 4.97 2.33 5.22
N ASN A 269 5.71 2.25 4.12
CA ASN A 269 6.78 1.28 3.92
C ASN A 269 6.35 -0.17 4.19
N PHE A 270 5.07 -0.49 3.94
CA PHE A 270 4.47 -1.78 4.25
C PHE A 270 5.32 -2.94 3.73
N VAL A 271 5.77 -2.85 2.48
CA VAL A 271 6.62 -3.88 1.86
C VAL A 271 7.93 -4.06 2.63
N GLN A 272 8.59 -2.98 3.03
CA GLN A 272 9.84 -3.05 3.78
C GLN A 272 9.65 -3.60 5.20
N GLU A 273 8.57 -3.20 5.87
CA GLU A 273 8.33 -3.57 7.26
C GLU A 273 7.82 -5.00 7.39
N GLU A 274 6.98 -5.47 6.46
CA GLU A 274 6.29 -6.76 6.58
C GLU A 274 6.93 -7.86 5.71
N MET A 275 7.56 -7.51 4.57
CA MET A 275 8.10 -8.52 3.64
C MET A 275 9.63 -8.61 3.64
N ILE A 276 10.34 -7.59 4.13
CA ILE A 276 11.82 -7.61 4.21
C ILE A 276 12.30 -7.96 5.63
N SER A 277 11.54 -7.58 6.66
CA SER A 277 12.02 -7.64 8.04
C SER A 277 12.18 -9.07 8.56
N GLU A 278 11.34 -10.03 8.16
CA GLU A 278 11.38 -11.40 8.67
C GLU A 278 12.71 -12.15 8.36
N ASN A 279 13.47 -11.71 7.36
CA ASN A 279 14.80 -12.26 7.05
C ASN A 279 15.96 -11.70 7.90
N THR A 280 15.70 -10.86 8.91
CA THR A 280 16.74 -10.30 9.80
C THR A 280 16.48 -10.50 11.31
N PHE A 281 15.45 -11.26 11.66
CA PHE A 281 14.90 -11.39 13.02
C PHE A 281 15.56 -12.51 13.87
N PRO A 282 16.84 -12.37 14.25
CA PRO A 282 17.11 -12.56 15.68
C PRO A 282 18.11 -11.57 16.30
N PHE A 283 18.91 -10.85 15.51
CA PHE A 283 19.97 -9.99 16.07
C PHE A 283 19.52 -8.54 16.33
N PHE A 284 18.68 -7.98 15.45
CA PHE A 284 18.29 -6.58 15.55
C PHE A 284 17.36 -6.29 16.72
N ALA A 285 16.41 -7.18 17.04
CA ALA A 285 15.47 -6.96 18.14
C ALA A 285 16.17 -6.91 19.51
N VAL A 286 17.17 -7.77 19.75
CA VAL A 286 17.94 -7.76 21.01
C VAL A 286 18.77 -6.47 21.10
N PHE A 287 19.40 -6.05 20.00
CA PHE A 287 20.21 -4.84 19.97
C PHE A 287 19.36 -3.57 20.12
N PHE A 288 18.18 -3.51 19.48
CA PHE A 288 17.24 -2.38 19.60
C PHE A 288 16.58 -2.32 20.98
N PHE A 289 16.24 -3.46 21.59
CA PHE A 289 15.70 -3.48 22.96
C PHE A 289 16.73 -2.94 23.96
N LEU A 290 18.00 -3.38 23.83
CA LEU A 290 19.10 -2.90 24.66
C LEU A 290 19.39 -1.41 24.44
N LEU A 291 19.43 -0.95 23.18
CA LEU A 291 19.61 0.49 22.86
C LEU A 291 18.45 1.35 23.36
N ALA A 292 17.21 0.88 23.25
CA ALA A 292 16.04 1.63 23.70
C ALA A 292 16.02 1.77 25.23
N THR A 293 16.44 0.73 25.96
CA THR A 293 16.64 0.81 27.41
C THR A 293 17.77 1.76 27.77
N ASP A 294 18.92 1.71 27.08
CA ASP A 294 20.07 2.57 27.39
C ASP A 294 19.84 4.05 27.03
N LEU A 295 19.11 4.32 25.94
CA LEU A 295 18.64 5.67 25.59
C LEU A 295 17.63 6.22 26.61
N ALA A 296 16.79 5.36 27.21
CA ALA A 296 15.90 5.75 28.29
C ALA A 296 16.65 6.11 29.59
N PHE A 297 17.87 5.58 29.79
CA PHE A 297 18.75 5.92 30.92
C PHE A 297 19.74 7.06 30.64
N GLY A 298 19.77 7.62 29.41
CA GLY A 298 20.47 8.88 29.10
C GLY A 298 21.99 8.81 29.04
N ASN A 299 22.59 7.63 28.85
CA ASN A 299 24.06 7.45 28.92
C ASN A 299 24.81 7.67 27.60
N HIS A 300 24.14 8.07 26.52
CA HIS A 300 24.79 8.28 25.22
C HIS A 300 25.16 9.76 25.00
N VAL A 301 26.44 10.01 24.76
CA VAL A 301 26.98 11.34 24.41
C VAL A 301 27.43 11.31 22.96
N CYS A 302 26.99 12.27 22.16
CA CYS A 302 27.45 12.40 20.78
C CYS A 302 28.92 12.80 20.77
N SER A 303 29.79 12.02 20.14
CA SER A 303 31.24 12.30 20.10
C SER A 303 31.63 13.48 19.20
N ILE A 304 30.68 14.07 18.46
CA ILE A 304 30.93 15.25 17.62
C ILE A 304 30.68 16.53 18.42
N CYS A 305 29.55 16.63 19.13
CA CYS A 305 29.18 17.85 19.87
C CYS A 305 29.30 17.71 21.39
N HIS A 306 29.56 16.50 21.89
CA HIS A 306 29.70 16.16 23.31
C HIS A 306 28.45 16.42 24.16
N HIS A 307 27.28 16.55 23.53
CA HIS A 307 25.99 16.65 24.22
C HIS A 307 25.31 15.28 24.32
N ALA A 308 24.47 15.13 25.34
CA ALA A 308 23.63 13.94 25.50
C ALA A 308 22.70 13.74 24.30
N ILE A 309 22.55 12.49 23.89
CA ILE A 309 21.64 12.08 22.81
C ILE A 309 20.30 11.74 23.46
N GLY A 310 19.29 12.56 23.19
CA GLY A 310 17.92 12.31 23.63
C GLY A 310 17.20 11.30 22.76
N TYR A 311 15.99 10.92 23.18
CA TYR A 311 15.15 9.92 22.53
C TYR A 311 14.73 10.28 21.08
N TYR A 312 14.92 11.53 20.65
CA TYR A 312 14.53 12.02 19.33
C TYR A 312 15.71 12.71 18.63
N ASN A 313 15.79 12.57 17.30
CA ASN A 313 16.75 13.23 16.39
C ASN A 313 18.22 12.74 16.47
N TYR A 314 18.43 11.43 16.49
CA TYR A 314 19.75 10.80 16.35
C TYR A 314 19.80 9.86 15.14
N ASN A 315 21.01 9.62 14.66
CA ASN A 315 21.32 8.62 13.66
C ASN A 315 22.27 7.59 14.27
N THR A 316 22.03 6.32 13.97
CA THR A 316 22.94 5.22 14.27
C THR A 316 23.61 4.78 12.98
N LEU A 317 24.94 4.71 12.96
CA LEU A 317 25.68 4.15 11.82
C LEU A 317 25.67 2.61 11.87
N PRO A 318 25.93 1.91 10.75
CA PRO A 318 25.99 0.44 10.71
C PRO A 318 26.99 -0.19 11.70
N CYS A 319 28.01 0.57 12.11
CA CYS A 319 28.98 0.17 13.15
C CYS A 319 28.46 0.30 14.59
N GLY A 320 27.20 0.72 14.80
CA GLY A 320 26.56 0.89 16.11
C GLY A 320 26.80 2.25 16.79
N HIS A 321 27.60 3.14 16.21
CA HIS A 321 27.87 4.46 16.79
C HIS A 321 26.72 5.46 16.57
N LEU A 322 26.42 6.24 17.60
CA LEU A 322 25.29 7.17 17.69
C LEU A 322 25.75 8.64 17.58
N PHE A 323 25.02 9.43 16.80
CA PHE A 323 25.27 10.87 16.62
C PHE A 323 23.96 11.63 16.49
N HIS A 324 23.91 12.91 16.89
CA HIS A 324 22.77 13.74 16.49
C HIS A 324 22.72 13.84 14.97
N GLN A 325 21.50 13.86 14.41
CA GLN A 325 21.30 13.93 12.96
C GLN A 325 22.05 15.11 12.32
N GLN A 326 22.03 16.28 12.98
CA GLN A 326 22.72 17.49 12.53
C GLN A 326 24.25 17.39 12.65
N CYS A 327 24.74 16.65 13.66
CA CYS A 327 26.17 16.47 13.86
C CYS A 327 26.76 15.51 12.83
N LEU A 328 26.00 14.50 12.40
CA LEU A 328 26.44 13.53 11.40
C LEU A 328 26.35 14.05 9.97
N ALA A 329 25.44 14.99 9.68
CA ALA A 329 25.19 15.47 8.31
C ALA A 329 26.44 15.91 7.53
N PRO A 330 27.42 16.64 8.10
CA PRO A 330 28.65 17.01 7.39
C PRO A 330 29.56 15.82 7.02
N TRP A 331 29.45 14.72 7.77
CA TRP A 331 30.31 13.53 7.61
C TRP A 331 29.85 12.59 6.50
N PHE A 332 28.66 12.82 5.93
CA PHE A 332 28.17 12.06 4.79
C PHE A 332 29.07 12.20 3.55
N HIS A 333 29.87 13.28 3.44
CA HIS A 333 30.86 13.42 2.37
C HIS A 333 32.12 12.57 2.57
N CYS A 334 32.40 12.11 3.80
CA CYS A 334 33.61 11.36 4.13
C CYS A 334 33.43 9.84 4.05
N ASN A 335 32.21 9.35 3.79
CA ASN A 335 31.86 7.93 3.64
C ASN A 335 32.45 6.99 4.71
N SER A 336 32.63 7.46 5.94
CA SER A 336 33.18 6.66 7.04
C SER A 336 32.71 7.16 8.40
N CYS A 337 32.63 6.25 9.37
CA CYS A 337 32.26 6.57 10.74
C CYS A 337 33.28 7.50 11.41
N PRO A 338 32.86 8.61 12.07
CA PRO A 338 33.77 9.52 12.77
C PRO A 338 34.57 8.88 13.91
N ILE A 339 34.06 7.79 14.49
CA ILE A 339 34.70 7.10 15.62
C ILE A 339 35.61 5.96 15.14
N CYS A 340 35.05 4.98 14.43
CA CYS A 340 35.76 3.75 14.09
C CYS A 340 36.20 3.65 12.62
N ARG A 341 35.89 4.67 11.80
CA ARG A 341 36.23 4.74 10.37
C ARG A 341 35.64 3.63 9.50
N THR A 342 34.71 2.83 10.02
CA THR A 342 33.97 1.85 9.21
C THR A 342 33.34 2.55 8.01
N PRO A 343 33.55 2.04 6.77
CA PRO A 343 32.99 2.64 5.57
C PRO A 343 31.47 2.72 5.61
N ILE A 344 30.91 3.81 5.11
CA ILE A 344 29.49 4.03 4.92
C ILE A 344 29.22 3.92 3.42
N HIS A 345 28.71 2.79 2.96
CA HIS A 345 28.37 2.59 1.55
C HIS A 345 26.94 3.10 1.28
N TYR A 346 26.83 4.22 0.55
CA TYR A 346 25.56 4.74 0.07
C TYR A 346 25.15 4.04 -1.22
N SER A 347 24.11 3.21 -1.17
CA SER A 347 23.40 2.73 -2.36
C SER A 347 21.91 3.08 -2.29
N SER A 348 21.58 4.34 -1.95
CA SER A 348 20.23 4.89 -2.07
C SER A 348 20.27 6.43 -2.13
N PRO A 349 19.49 7.11 -2.99
CA PRO A 349 19.41 8.57 -3.01
C PRO A 349 18.57 9.18 -1.86
N TRP A 350 18.19 8.40 -0.84
CA TRP A 350 17.31 8.86 0.25
C TRP A 350 18.05 8.88 1.60
N PRO A 351 18.07 10.02 2.35
CA PRO A 351 18.96 10.23 3.49
C PRO A 351 18.70 9.39 4.77
N ASN A 352 17.76 8.44 4.78
CA ASN A 352 17.29 7.81 6.03
C ASN A 352 17.37 6.28 6.08
N VAL A 353 17.98 5.59 5.10
CA VAL A 353 18.16 4.13 5.19
C VAL A 353 19.51 3.73 4.60
N LEU A 354 20.41 3.21 5.44
CA LEU A 354 21.64 2.53 5.03
C LEU A 354 21.41 1.02 5.16
N VAL A 355 21.31 0.33 4.02
CA VAL A 355 21.28 -1.14 3.96
C VAL A 355 22.69 -1.63 3.70
N MET A 356 23.17 -2.61 4.46
CA MET A 356 24.43 -3.29 4.15
C MET A 356 24.22 -4.22 2.95
N LEU A 357 25.00 -4.03 1.89
CA LEU A 357 25.26 -5.10 0.94
C LEU A 357 26.39 -5.96 1.53
N GLU A 358 26.15 -7.25 1.68
CA GLU A 358 27.19 -8.22 2.02
C GLU A 358 28.31 -8.12 0.98
N THR A 359 29.53 -7.82 1.42
CA THR A 359 30.73 -8.03 0.62
C THR A 359 31.48 -9.19 1.25
N GLU A 360 31.63 -10.25 0.47
CA GLU A 360 32.46 -11.41 0.78
C GLU A 360 33.86 -10.97 1.19
N SER A 361 34.23 -11.21 2.46
CA SER A 361 35.61 -11.52 2.82
C SER A 361 35.66 -12.14 4.22
N SER A 362 35.71 -13.47 4.24
CA SER A 362 36.10 -14.26 5.41
C SER A 362 37.49 -13.82 5.92
N PRO A 363 37.66 -13.54 7.23
CA PRO A 363 38.99 -13.51 7.83
C PRO A 363 39.41 -14.94 8.17
N ARG A 364 40.43 -15.45 7.48
CA ARG A 364 41.22 -16.60 7.90
C ARG A 364 41.84 -16.29 9.26
N LEU A 365 41.52 -17.10 10.27
CA LEU A 365 42.23 -17.13 11.54
C LEU A 365 43.65 -17.68 11.30
N LEU A 366 44.64 -16.79 11.35
CA LEU A 366 46.03 -17.15 11.56
C LEU A 366 46.24 -17.35 13.07
N THR A 367 46.38 -18.60 13.50
CA THR A 367 46.94 -18.92 14.82
C THR A 367 48.39 -19.39 14.64
N THR A 368 49.32 -18.49 14.89
CA THR A 368 50.72 -18.81 15.17
C THR A 368 50.97 -18.62 16.66
N THR A 369 51.19 -19.70 17.40
CA THR A 369 51.96 -19.68 18.65
C THR A 369 52.93 -20.86 18.64
N TRP A 370 54.22 -20.53 18.73
CA TRP A 370 55.34 -21.44 18.93
C TRP A 370 55.78 -21.39 20.40
N SER A 371 56.16 -22.57 20.93
CA SER A 371 57.11 -22.85 22.05
C SER A 371 56.88 -22.14 23.40
N SER A 372 56.93 -22.79 24.55
CA SER A 372 57.75 -23.93 24.99
C SER A 372 57.12 -24.63 26.20
#